data_AF-A0ABD2IJN4-F1
#
_entry.id   AF-A0ABD2IJN4-F1
#
_cell.length_a   1.000
_cell.length_b   1.000
_cell.length_c   1.000
_cell.angle_alpha   90.00
_cell.angle_beta   90.00
_cell.angle_gamma   90.00
#
_symmetry.space_group_name_H-M   'P 1'
#
loop_
_entity.id
_entity.type
_entity.pdbx_description
1 polymer ?
#
loop_
_entity_poly.entity_id
_entity_poly.type
_entity_poly.pdbx_seq_one_letter_code
_entity_poly.pdbx_strand_id
1 'polypeptide(L)'
;MGQKLAVSLDDYFHPETAPRIDRPPTFDPLYGFPKGRKPREMQASWEELEKMKMPISERDYCAHKMVALRKCVWDRAPFASHYCHGRRHDLGLCLYDDHLMRMKEFEREKRLLMRKARKERAKAA
;
A
#
# COMPACT_ATOMS: atom_id res chain seq x y z
N MET A 1 10.40 -4.22 12.03
CA MET A 1 9.87 -4.77 13.31
C MET A 1 9.43 -3.69 14.29
N GLY A 2 10.10 -2.53 14.40
CA GLY A 2 9.74 -1.50 15.40
C GLY A 2 8.38 -0.79 15.22
N GLN A 3 7.89 -0.62 13.98
CA GLN A 3 6.62 0.08 13.75
C GLN A 3 5.40 -0.65 14.32
N LYS A 4 5.38 -1.99 14.31
CA LYS A 4 4.21 -2.75 14.79
C LYS A 4 4.02 -2.63 16.30
N LEU A 5 5.11 -2.73 17.07
CA LEU A 5 5.05 -2.61 18.54
C LEU A 5 4.63 -1.20 18.96
N ALA A 6 5.22 -0.16 18.34
CA ALA A 6 4.86 1.22 18.63
C ALA A 6 3.39 1.51 18.31
N VAL A 7 2.89 1.02 17.17
CA VAL A 7 1.47 1.17 16.80
C VAL A 7 0.55 0.40 17.75
N SER A 8 0.93 -0.81 18.19
CA SER A 8 0.11 -1.56 19.16
C SER A 8 0.06 -0.91 20.53
N LEU A 9 1.16 -0.28 20.97
CA LEU A 9 1.19 0.47 22.22
C LEU A 9 0.33 1.74 22.10
N ASP A 10 0.44 2.47 20.99
CA ASP A 10 -0.39 3.64 20.71
C ASP A 10 -1.89 3.27 20.68
N ASP A 11 -2.28 2.16 20.05
CA ASP A 11 -3.68 1.69 20.01
C ASP A 11 -4.19 1.28 21.41
N TYR A 12 -3.32 0.73 22.25
CA TYR A 12 -3.67 0.39 23.63
C TYR A 12 -3.86 1.63 24.52
N PHE A 13 -2.91 2.57 24.49
CA PHE A 13 -2.95 3.75 25.36
C PHE A 13 -3.88 4.86 24.83
N HIS A 14 -4.03 4.96 23.52
CA HIS A 14 -4.76 6.04 22.84
C HIS A 14 -5.69 5.52 21.74
N PRO A 15 -6.70 4.69 22.09
CA PRO A 15 -7.57 4.04 21.11
C PRO A 15 -8.39 5.03 20.27
N GLU A 16 -8.61 6.26 20.75
CA GLU A 16 -9.38 7.26 20.00
C GLU A 16 -8.57 7.99 18.90
N THR A 17 -7.25 8.06 19.05
CA THR A 17 -6.38 8.75 18.09
C THR A 17 -5.55 7.79 17.23
N ALA A 18 -5.49 6.52 17.61
CA ALA A 18 -4.83 5.47 16.85
C ALA A 18 -5.72 4.98 15.70
N PRO A 19 -5.22 4.98 14.44
CA PRO A 19 -5.94 4.37 13.32
C PRO A 19 -5.94 2.85 13.45
N ARG A 20 -7.08 2.24 13.09
CA ARG A 20 -7.32 0.80 13.22
C ARG A 20 -6.86 0.08 11.95
N ILE A 21 -6.12 -1.02 12.09
CA ILE A 21 -5.51 -1.75 10.95
C ILE A 21 -6.47 -2.78 10.34
N ASP A 22 -7.45 -3.24 11.12
CA ASP A 22 -8.43 -4.26 10.74
C ASP A 22 -9.54 -3.73 9.82
N ARG A 23 -9.71 -2.42 9.75
CA ARG A 23 -10.84 -1.77 9.07
C ARG A 23 -10.37 -0.81 7.99
N PRO A 24 -11.21 -0.52 6.97
CA PRO A 24 -10.92 0.53 6.01
C PRO A 24 -10.88 1.90 6.69
N PRO A 25 -10.22 2.90 6.05
CA PRO A 25 -10.11 4.24 6.61
C PRO A 25 -11.48 4.87 6.84
N THR A 26 -11.61 5.55 7.98
CA THR A 26 -12.88 6.13 8.45
C THR A 26 -13.26 7.44 7.76
N PHE A 27 -12.29 8.19 7.24
CA PHE A 27 -12.51 9.49 6.59
C PHE A 27 -12.62 9.35 5.07
N ASP A 28 -13.44 10.20 4.46
CA ASP A 28 -13.54 10.32 3.00
C ASP A 28 -12.14 10.48 2.35
N PRO A 29 -11.79 9.66 1.34
CA PRO A 29 -10.56 9.79 0.58
C PRO A 29 -10.34 11.19 -0.02
N LEU A 30 -11.40 11.93 -0.35
CA LEU A 30 -11.31 13.28 -0.93
C LEU A 30 -11.17 14.38 0.12
N TYR A 31 -11.35 14.06 1.41
CA TYR A 31 -11.23 15.04 2.49
C TYR A 31 -9.82 15.62 2.58
N GLY A 32 -9.70 16.94 2.38
CA GLY A 32 -8.43 17.66 2.38
C GLY A 32 -7.77 17.79 1.00
N PHE A 33 -8.39 17.30 -0.07
CA PHE A 33 -7.88 17.41 -1.44
C PHE A 33 -8.80 18.31 -2.29
N PRO A 34 -8.59 19.65 -2.29
CA PRO A 34 -9.50 20.58 -2.97
C PRO A 34 -9.52 20.43 -4.50
N LYS A 35 -8.44 19.91 -5.09
CA LYS A 35 -8.32 19.64 -6.53
C LYS A 35 -8.64 18.18 -6.91
N GLY A 36 -9.13 17.39 -5.96
CA GLY A 36 -9.29 15.94 -6.12
C GLY A 36 -7.98 15.15 -6.07
N ARG A 37 -8.09 13.82 -6.04
CA ARG A 37 -6.97 12.88 -6.03
C ARG A 37 -6.93 12.11 -7.33
N LYS A 38 -5.75 11.96 -7.93
CA LYS A 38 -5.59 11.11 -9.12
C LYS A 38 -5.82 9.63 -8.72
N PRO A 39 -6.73 8.91 -9.41
CA PRO A 39 -6.92 7.47 -9.17
C PRO A 39 -5.67 6.69 -9.58
N ARG A 40 -5.49 5.52 -8.96
CA ARG A 40 -4.39 4.61 -9.34
C ARG A 40 -4.79 3.84 -10.59
N GLU A 41 -3.91 3.84 -11.57
CA GLU A 41 -4.11 3.14 -12.84
C GLU A 41 -3.49 1.74 -12.73
N MET A 42 -4.30 0.70 -12.99
CA MET A 42 -3.81 -0.67 -13.14
C MET A 42 -3.27 -0.84 -14.56
N GLN A 43 -1.98 -1.11 -14.70
CA GLN A 43 -1.34 -1.25 -16.02
C GLN A 43 -1.54 -2.64 -16.65
N ALA A 44 -1.76 -3.68 -15.84
CA ALA A 44 -1.96 -5.04 -16.32
C ALA A 44 -3.44 -5.35 -16.54
N SER A 45 -3.77 -6.07 -17.61
CA SER A 45 -5.15 -6.53 -17.84
C SER A 45 -5.47 -7.80 -17.03
N TRP A 46 -6.71 -7.96 -16.59
CA TRP A 46 -7.14 -9.13 -15.82
C TRP A 46 -6.94 -10.45 -16.55
N GLU A 47 -7.23 -10.47 -17.86
CA GLU A 47 -7.05 -11.65 -18.71
C GLU A 47 -5.59 -12.10 -18.77
N GLU A 48 -4.63 -11.17 -18.81
CA GLU A 48 -3.20 -11.49 -18.79
C GLU A 48 -2.79 -12.12 -17.46
N LEU A 49 -3.30 -11.59 -16.33
CA LEU A 49 -3.00 -12.13 -15.00
C LEU A 49 -3.54 -13.55 -14.83
N GLU A 50 -4.71 -13.82 -15.39
CA GLU A 50 -5.36 -15.13 -15.36
C GLU A 50 -4.65 -16.15 -16.24
N LYS A 51 -4.29 -15.78 -17.48
CA LYS A 51 -3.48 -16.61 -18.40
C LYS A 51 -2.15 -17.05 -17.75
N MET A 52 -1.53 -16.16 -16.99
CA MET A 52 -0.28 -16.41 -16.27
C MET A 52 -0.46 -17.17 -14.94
N LYS A 53 -1.69 -17.55 -14.58
CA LYS A 53 -2.04 -18.24 -13.33
C LYS A 53 -1.41 -17.56 -12.11
N MET A 54 -1.49 -16.23 -12.02
CA MET A 54 -0.94 -15.51 -10.87
C MET A 54 -1.79 -15.70 -9.61
N PRO A 55 -1.17 -15.89 -8.43
CA PRO A 55 -1.89 -15.96 -7.16
C PRO A 55 -2.52 -14.61 -6.85
N ILE A 56 -3.65 -14.61 -6.16
CA ILE A 56 -4.43 -13.39 -5.86
C ILE A 56 -3.59 -12.35 -5.11
N SER A 57 -2.69 -12.79 -4.23
CA SER A 57 -1.78 -11.93 -3.47
C SER A 57 -0.76 -11.17 -4.30
N GLU A 58 -0.52 -11.58 -5.56
CA GLU A 58 0.43 -10.92 -6.47
C GLU A 58 -0.29 -10.07 -7.54
N ARG A 59 -1.63 -10.02 -7.52
CA ARG A 59 -2.47 -9.26 -8.46
C ARG A 59 -2.67 -7.80 -8.01
N ASP A 60 -1.62 -7.18 -7.50
CA ASP A 60 -1.62 -5.79 -7.05
C ASP A 60 -1.37 -4.83 -8.24
N TYR A 61 -1.42 -3.51 -7.99
CA TYR A 61 -1.09 -2.47 -8.99
C TYR A 61 0.30 -2.67 -9.64
N CYS A 62 1.20 -3.38 -8.96
CA CYS A 62 2.54 -3.70 -9.43
C CYS A 62 2.63 -4.97 -10.31
N ALA A 63 1.52 -5.67 -10.58
CA ALA A 63 1.51 -6.96 -11.26
C ALA A 63 2.14 -6.93 -12.66
N HIS A 64 2.09 -5.79 -13.36
CA HIS A 64 2.75 -5.61 -14.66
C HIS A 64 4.27 -5.88 -14.62
N LYS A 65 4.96 -5.50 -13.53
CA LYS A 65 6.38 -5.84 -13.33
C LYS A 65 6.58 -7.32 -13.01
N MET A 66 5.65 -7.93 -12.27
CA MET A 66 5.69 -9.36 -11.94
C MET A 66 5.56 -10.22 -13.20
N VAL A 67 4.67 -9.86 -14.13
CA VAL A 67 4.55 -10.51 -15.45
C VAL A 67 5.88 -10.45 -16.19
N ALA A 68 6.52 -9.28 -16.24
CA ALA A 68 7.82 -9.12 -16.90
C ALA A 68 8.91 -9.99 -16.25
N LEU A 69 8.92 -10.11 -14.92
CA LEU A 69 9.86 -10.98 -14.22
C LEU A 69 9.62 -12.45 -14.55
N ARG A 70 8.37 -12.95 -14.48
CA ARG A 70 8.03 -14.35 -14.77
C ARG A 70 8.41 -14.74 -16.20
N LYS A 71 8.14 -13.88 -17.19
CA LYS A 71 8.58 -14.08 -18.58
C LYS A 71 10.10 -14.26 -18.67
N CYS A 72 10.88 -13.38 -18.03
CA CYS A 72 12.34 -13.48 -18.02
C CYS A 72 12.84 -14.79 -17.39
N VAL A 73 12.18 -15.24 -16.32
CA VAL A 73 12.54 -16.48 -15.64
C VAL A 73 12.31 -17.69 -16.52
N TRP A 74 11.19 -17.73 -17.24
CA TRP A 74 10.90 -18.82 -18.19
C TRP A 74 11.87 -18.83 -19.37
N ASP A 75 12.21 -17.66 -19.92
CA ASP A 75 13.08 -17.57 -21.10
C ASP A 75 14.55 -17.90 -20.79
N ARG A 76 15.02 -17.63 -19.57
CA ARG A 76 16.45 -17.70 -19.20
C ARG A 76 16.78 -18.77 -18.16
N ALA A 77 15.87 -19.70 -17.90
CA ALA A 77 16.12 -20.84 -17.03
C ALA A 77 17.28 -21.70 -17.59
N PRO A 78 18.19 -22.23 -16.75
CA PRO A 78 18.22 -22.19 -15.28
C PRO A 78 18.94 -20.97 -14.68
N PHE A 79 19.66 -20.17 -15.47
CA PHE A 79 20.49 -19.05 -14.99
C PHE A 79 19.72 -17.73 -14.82
N ALA A 80 18.38 -17.78 -14.82
CA ALA A 80 17.50 -16.64 -14.71
C ALA A 80 17.80 -15.73 -13.52
N SER A 81 18.38 -16.27 -12.44
CA SER A 81 18.73 -15.46 -11.27
C SER A 81 19.66 -14.30 -11.63
N HIS A 82 20.74 -14.60 -12.37
CA HIS A 82 21.74 -13.60 -12.79
C HIS A 82 21.20 -12.65 -13.87
N TYR A 83 20.47 -13.19 -14.83
CA TYR A 83 20.03 -12.41 -15.98
C TYR A 83 18.78 -11.55 -15.73
N CYS A 84 18.00 -11.85 -14.69
CA CYS A 84 16.73 -11.17 -14.41
C CYS A 84 16.81 -10.25 -13.17
N HIS A 85 18.00 -9.95 -12.64
CA HIS A 85 18.19 -9.07 -11.48
C HIS A 85 17.56 -7.69 -11.67
N GLY A 86 17.70 -7.06 -12.85
CA GLY A 86 17.08 -5.76 -13.13
C GLY A 86 15.56 -5.79 -12.98
N ARG A 87 14.89 -6.79 -13.56
CA ARG A 87 13.42 -6.94 -13.44
C ARG A 87 12.97 -7.22 -12.01
N ARG A 88 13.79 -7.94 -11.23
CA ARG A 88 13.54 -8.15 -9.79
C ARG A 88 13.63 -6.84 -9.01
N HIS A 89 14.63 -6.02 -9.31
CA HIS A 89 14.81 -4.71 -8.68
C HIS A 89 13.65 -3.76 -9.03
N ASP A 90 13.23 -3.72 -10.29
CA ASP A 90 12.09 -2.90 -10.72
C ASP A 90 10.79 -3.27 -10.00
N LEU A 91 10.54 -4.58 -9.84
CA LEU A 91 9.41 -5.08 -9.04
C LEU A 91 9.55 -4.64 -7.57
N GLY A 92 10.75 -4.79 -7.00
CA GLY A 92 11.04 -4.39 -5.62
C GLY A 92 10.79 -2.90 -5.36
N LEU A 93 11.25 -2.03 -6.26
CA LEU A 93 10.99 -0.58 -6.19
C LEU A 93 9.50 -0.27 -6.22
N CYS A 94 8.77 -0.88 -7.14
CA CYS A 94 7.33 -0.64 -7.29
C CYS A 94 6.52 -1.15 -6.08
N LEU A 95 6.90 -2.29 -5.48
CA LEU A 95 6.32 -2.76 -4.22
C LEU A 95 6.67 -1.84 -3.04
N TYR A 96 7.90 -1.30 -3.02
CA TYR A 96 8.32 -0.34 -2.02
C TYR A 96 7.51 0.96 -2.10
N ASP A 97 7.29 1.49 -3.30
CA ASP A 97 6.47 2.68 -3.52
C ASP A 97 5.01 2.43 -3.10
N ASP A 98 4.46 1.25 -3.39
CA ASP A 98 3.13 0.86 -2.91
C ASP A 98 3.06 0.82 -1.37
N HIS A 99 4.07 0.24 -0.72
CA HIS A 99 4.17 0.22 0.72
C HIS A 99 4.26 1.63 1.31
N LEU A 100 5.06 2.53 0.72
CA LEU A 100 5.13 3.94 1.12
C LEU A 100 3.77 4.64 1.01
N MET A 101 3.00 4.36 -0.04
CA MET A 101 1.64 4.91 -0.17
C MET A 101 0.73 4.43 0.95
N ARG A 102 0.80 3.14 1.35
CA ARG A 102 0.01 2.59 2.47
C ARG A 102 0.40 3.23 3.80
N MET A 103 1.69 3.47 4.03
CA MET A 103 2.18 4.20 5.21
C MET A 103 1.65 5.65 5.26
N LYS A 104 1.58 6.33 4.11
CA LYS A 104 1.01 7.68 4.01
C LYS A 104 -0.48 7.71 4.35
N GLU A 105 -1.25 6.70 3.92
CA GLU A 105 -2.67 6.60 4.30
C GLU A 105 -2.85 6.40 5.81
N PHE A 106 -2.03 5.52 6.40
CA PHE A 106 -2.06 5.26 7.84
C PHE A 106 -1.75 6.53 8.65
N GLU A 107 -0.70 7.27 8.28
CA GLU A 107 -0.37 8.54 8.93
C GLU A 107 -1.43 9.62 8.70
N ARG A 108 -2.04 9.66 7.50
CA ARG A 108 -3.14 10.57 7.19
C ARG A 108 -4.30 10.34 8.15
N GLU A 109 -4.73 9.09 8.33
CA GLU A 109 -5.83 8.77 9.24
C GLU A 109 -5.49 9.12 10.69
N LYS A 110 -4.28 8.78 11.16
CA LYS A 110 -3.80 9.17 12.50
C LYS A 110 -3.91 10.68 12.73
N ARG A 111 -3.43 11.49 11.79
CA ARG A 111 -3.48 12.96 11.89
C ARG A 111 -4.91 13.51 11.85
N LEU A 112 -5.80 12.88 11.08
CA LEU A 112 -7.21 13.27 11.01
C LEU A 112 -7.95 12.94 12.31
N LEU A 113 -7.69 11.79 12.92
CA LEU A 113 -8.23 11.43 14.24
C LEU A 113 -7.75 12.40 15.33
N MET A 114 -6.45 12.70 15.37
CA MET A 114 -5.90 13.70 16.30
C MET A 114 -6.56 15.09 16.10
N ARG A 115 -6.79 15.50 14.85
CA ARG A 115 -7.49 16.75 14.55
C ARG A 115 -8.95 16.72 15.00
N LYS A 116 -9.64 15.58 14.82
CA LYS A 116 -11.02 15.39 15.27
C LYS A 116 -11.10 15.52 16.81
N ALA A 117 -10.25 14.80 17.53
CA ALA A 117 -10.17 14.86 18.98
C ALA A 117 -9.89 16.30 19.48
N ARG A 118 -8.98 17.04 18.84
CA ARG A 118 -8.72 18.45 19.17
C ARG A 118 -9.96 19.33 18.98
N LYS A 119 -10.72 19.15 17.90
CA LYS A 119 -11.95 19.91 17.63
C LYS A 119 -13.05 19.57 18.62
N GLU A 120 -13.18 18.31 19.02
CA GLU A 120 -14.18 17.88 20.01
C GLU A 120 -13.87 18.45 21.39
N ARG A 121 -12.60 18.41 21.82
CA ARG A 121 -12.16 19.07 23.06
C ARG A 121 -12.43 20.57 23.06
N ALA A 122 -12.18 21.26 21.94
CA ALA A 122 -12.43 22.69 21.82
C ALA A 122 -13.92 23.06 21.76
N LYS A 123 -14.81 22.11 21.41
CA LYS A 123 -16.27 22.31 21.47
C LYS A 123 -16.85 22.02 22.85
N ALA A 124 -16.15 21.21 23.65
CA ALA A 124 -16.57 20.83 24.99
C ALA A 124 -16.08 21.82 26.08
N ALA A 125 -15.11 22.68 25.75
CA ALA A 125 -14.65 23.79 26.57
C ALA A 125 -15.44 25.07 26.25
#